data_AF-A0A7V6A300-F1
#
_entry.id   AF-A0A7V6A300-F1
#
_cell.length_a   1.000
_cell.length_b   1.000
_cell.length_c   1.000
_cell.angle_alpha   90.00
_cell.angle_beta   90.00
_cell.angle_gamma   90.00
#
_symmetry.space_group_name_H-M   'P 1'
#
loop_
_entity.id
_entity.type
_entity.pdbx_description
1 polymer ?
#
loop_
_entity_poly.entity_id
_entity_poly.type
_entity_poly.pdbx_seq_one_letter_code
_entity_poly.pdbx_strand_id
1 'polypeptide(L)'
;MPRVGFRPFFTRGLPWVIGLLLGPVFLPTPALAIIQHWDPQEAFFIRQFSYLFFMLSMMIFIYELKQAKSPHRGFRLLVWGSVFFALWNFDCFLGQFFGRYLPPQVIEGAPDAWSERLNLGTPDNWIGYLTKLDHLLLVPAFFLFYLGLRAFRTEQQAGDS
;
A
#
# COMPACT_ATOMS: atom_id res chain seq x y z
N MET A 1 -43.94 -19.27 -49.92
CA MET A 1 -42.91 -19.61 -48.92
C MET A 1 -43.19 -18.83 -47.64
N PRO A 2 -43.57 -19.44 -46.50
CA PRO A 2 -43.81 -18.69 -45.26
C PRO A 2 -42.50 -18.52 -44.47
N ARG A 3 -42.24 -17.30 -43.98
CA ARG A 3 -41.12 -17.02 -43.07
C ARG A 3 -41.50 -17.45 -41.64
N VAL A 4 -40.76 -18.40 -41.09
CA VAL A 4 -40.84 -18.79 -39.68
C VAL A 4 -40.20 -17.68 -38.84
N GLY A 5 -41.03 -16.93 -38.10
CA GLY A 5 -40.57 -15.90 -37.18
C GLY A 5 -40.05 -16.52 -35.88
N PHE A 6 -38.73 -16.54 -35.69
CA PHE A 6 -38.10 -16.90 -34.43
C PHE A 6 -38.31 -15.77 -33.42
N ARG A 7 -39.30 -15.90 -32.53
CA ARG A 7 -39.48 -14.97 -31.40
C ARG A 7 -38.52 -15.39 -30.27
N PRO A 8 -37.60 -14.54 -29.80
CA PRO A 8 -36.70 -14.92 -28.74
C PRO A 8 -37.48 -15.04 -27.42
N PHE A 9 -37.51 -16.27 -26.90
CA PHE A 9 -38.09 -16.68 -25.61
C PHE A 9 -37.49 -15.92 -24.40
N PHE A 10 -36.40 -15.18 -24.60
CA PHE A 10 -35.59 -14.54 -23.57
C PHE A 10 -36.18 -13.26 -22.94
N THR A 11 -37.26 -12.72 -23.49
CA THR A 11 -37.78 -11.38 -23.10
C THR A 11 -38.72 -11.39 -21.88
N ARG A 12 -39.23 -12.55 -21.44
CA ARG A 12 -40.17 -12.65 -20.31
C ARG A 12 -39.51 -12.85 -18.94
N GLY A 13 -38.28 -13.37 -18.90
CA GLY A 13 -37.54 -13.58 -17.64
C GLY A 13 -36.74 -12.35 -17.19
N LEU A 14 -36.38 -11.47 -18.13
CA LEU A 14 -35.57 -10.29 -17.89
C LEU A 14 -36.11 -9.34 -16.79
N PRO A 15 -37.41 -8.98 -16.76
CA PRO A 15 -37.92 -8.10 -15.70
C PRO A 15 -37.90 -8.76 -14.31
N TRP A 16 -38.04 -10.09 -14.23
CA TRP A 16 -37.94 -10.82 -12.97
C TRP A 16 -36.50 -10.89 -12.46
N VAL A 17 -35.53 -11.09 -13.36
CA VAL A 17 -34.11 -11.07 -13.02
C VAL A 17 -33.68 -9.67 -12.58
N ILE A 18 -34.13 -8.63 -13.28
CA ILE A 18 -33.88 -7.23 -12.89
C ILE A 18 -34.53 -6.92 -11.53
N GLY A 19 -35.77 -7.35 -11.31
CA GLY A 19 -36.47 -7.18 -10.03
C GLY A 19 -35.78 -7.93 -8.88
N LEU A 20 -35.28 -9.14 -9.12
CA LEU A 20 -34.56 -9.95 -8.13
C LEU A 20 -33.18 -9.36 -7.78
N LEU A 21 -32.49 -8.74 -8.75
CA LEU A 21 -31.20 -8.09 -8.53
C LEU A 21 -31.33 -6.69 -7.91
N LEU A 22 -32.39 -5.94 -8.22
CA LEU A 22 -32.62 -4.59 -7.69
C LEU A 22 -33.41 -4.56 -6.39
N GLY A 23 -34.25 -5.57 -6.12
CA GLY A 23 -35.03 -5.67 -4.88
C GLY A 23 -34.21 -5.54 -3.58
N PRO A 24 -33.03 -6.17 -3.46
CA PRO A 24 -32.16 -6.03 -2.30
C PRO A 24 -31.59 -4.62 -2.10
N VAL A 25 -31.55 -3.77 -3.14
CA VAL A 25 -31.05 -2.39 -3.04
C VAL A 25 -32.02 -1.48 -2.27
N PHE A 26 -33.31 -1.80 -2.31
CA PHE A 26 -34.36 -0.99 -1.67
C PHE A 26 -34.75 -1.48 -0.26
N LEU A 27 -34.20 -2.61 0.18
CA LEU A 27 -34.38 -3.15 1.52
C LEU A 27 -33.02 -3.15 2.21
N PRO A 28 -32.59 -2.04 2.84
CA PRO A 28 -31.36 -1.99 3.61
C PRO A 28 -31.55 -2.86 4.86
N THR A 29 -31.32 -4.16 4.72
CA THR A 29 -31.08 -5.02 5.87
C THR A 29 -29.71 -4.64 6.45
N PRO A 30 -29.55 -4.67 7.78
CA PRO A 30 -28.22 -4.51 8.36
C PRO A 30 -27.34 -5.60 7.75
N ALA A 31 -26.42 -5.21 6.88
CA ALA A 31 -25.40 -6.11 6.38
C ALA A 31 -24.54 -6.46 7.60
N LEU A 32 -24.83 -7.59 8.23
CA LEU A 32 -24.00 -8.21 9.27
C LEU A 32 -22.66 -8.70 8.71
N ALA A 33 -22.16 -8.08 7.63
CA ALA A 33 -20.76 -8.08 7.29
C ALA A 33 -20.03 -7.13 8.25
N ILE A 34 -20.15 -7.39 9.55
CA ILE A 34 -19.15 -6.94 10.50
C ILE A 34 -17.94 -7.80 10.16
N ILE A 35 -17.04 -7.27 9.33
CA ILE A 35 -15.65 -7.69 9.41
C ILE A 35 -15.30 -7.36 10.86
N GLN A 36 -15.14 -8.38 11.71
CA GLN A 36 -14.44 -8.17 12.97
C GLN A 36 -13.07 -7.64 12.55
N HIS A 37 -12.95 -6.31 12.54
CA HIS A 37 -11.69 -5.60 12.71
C HIS A 37 -10.92 -6.43 13.72
N TRP A 38 -9.84 -7.04 13.23
CA TRP A 38 -8.91 -7.83 14.01
C TRP A 38 -8.66 -7.12 15.33
N ASP A 39 -8.46 -7.89 16.40
CA ASP A 39 -8.04 -7.30 17.68
C ASP A 39 -6.91 -6.29 17.36
N PRO A 40 -6.97 -5.03 17.86
CA PRO A 40 -5.90 -4.07 17.65
C PRO A 40 -4.50 -4.65 17.85
N GLN A 41 -4.37 -5.67 18.70
CA GLN A 41 -3.13 -6.45 18.87
C GLN A 41 -2.77 -7.31 17.65
N GLU A 42 -3.71 -8.08 17.09
CA GLU A 42 -3.49 -8.90 15.89
C GLU A 42 -3.11 -8.03 14.68
N ALA A 43 -3.82 -6.92 14.48
CA ALA A 43 -3.54 -5.98 13.40
C ALA A 43 -2.15 -5.34 13.53
N PHE A 44 -1.69 -5.09 14.76
CA PHE A 44 -0.34 -4.61 15.03
C PHE A 44 0.72 -5.61 14.57
N PHE A 45 0.60 -6.89 14.99
CA PHE A 45 1.57 -7.91 14.61
C PHE A 45 1.62 -8.13 13.10
N ILE A 46 0.45 -8.26 12.45
CA ILE A 46 0.39 -8.52 11.00
C ILE A 46 1.01 -7.37 10.22
N ARG A 47 0.77 -6.13 10.63
CA ARG A 47 1.40 -4.94 10.03
C ARG A 47 2.91 -4.96 10.22
N GLN A 48 3.38 -5.28 11.42
CA GLN A 48 4.80 -5.33 11.73
C GLN A 48 5.54 -6.40 10.91
N PHE A 49 4.95 -7.59 10.79
CA PHE A 49 5.48 -8.65 9.94
C PHE A 49 5.44 -8.30 8.46
N SER A 50 4.44 -7.53 8.02
CA SER A 50 4.35 -7.06 6.64
C SER A 50 5.52 -6.13 6.28
N TYR A 51 5.89 -5.20 7.15
CA TYR A 51 7.06 -4.34 6.94
C TYR A 51 8.37 -5.15 6.86
N LEU A 52 8.56 -6.10 7.77
CA LEU A 52 9.75 -6.96 7.77
C LEU A 52 9.83 -7.84 6.51
N PHE A 53 8.70 -8.44 6.12
CA PHE A 53 8.63 -9.31 4.95
C PHE A 53 8.88 -8.53 3.66
N PHE A 54 8.30 -7.32 3.54
CA PHE A 54 8.53 -6.48 2.39
C PHE A 54 9.97 -5.94 2.34
N MET A 55 10.54 -5.55 3.49
CA MET A 55 11.95 -5.17 3.60
C MET A 55 12.86 -6.30 3.13
N LEU A 56 12.64 -7.53 3.63
CA LEU A 56 13.39 -8.72 3.21
C LEU A 56 13.25 -8.96 1.71
N SER A 57 12.03 -8.85 1.17
CA SER A 57 11.77 -9.00 -0.25
C SER A 57 12.56 -7.99 -1.09
N MET A 58 12.65 -6.73 -0.64
CA MET A 58 13.47 -5.71 -1.30
C MET A 58 14.97 -6.02 -1.21
N MET A 59 15.47 -6.56 -0.09
CA MET A 59 16.86 -6.98 0.04
C MET A 59 17.23 -8.13 -0.91
N ILE A 60 16.36 -9.14 -1.01
CA ILE A 60 16.54 -10.25 -1.96
C ILE A 60 16.51 -9.70 -3.39
N PHE A 61 15.58 -8.81 -3.71
CA PHE A 61 15.51 -8.19 -5.02
C PHE A 61 16.76 -7.40 -5.38
N ILE A 62 17.34 -6.64 -4.43
CA ILE A 62 18.63 -5.96 -4.61
C ILE A 62 19.76 -6.98 -4.87
N TYR A 63 19.78 -8.09 -4.14
CA TYR A 63 20.76 -9.15 -4.33
C TYR A 63 20.68 -9.74 -5.74
N GLU A 64 19.48 -10.12 -6.19
CA GLU A 64 19.24 -10.62 -7.55
C GLU A 64 19.67 -9.61 -8.63
N LEU A 65 19.30 -8.33 -8.47
CA LEU A 65 19.70 -7.28 -9.40
C LEU A 65 21.23 -7.09 -9.47
N LYS A 66 21.93 -7.24 -8.34
CA LYS A 66 23.39 -7.18 -8.29
C LYS A 66 24.05 -8.40 -8.93
N GLN A 67 23.46 -9.59 -8.74
CA GLN A 67 23.96 -10.82 -9.36
C GLN A 67 23.84 -10.80 -10.89
N ALA A 68 22.79 -10.17 -11.43
CA ALA A 68 22.61 -9.99 -12.86
C ALA A 68 23.74 -9.18 -13.52
N LYS A 69 24.58 -8.47 -12.74
CA LYS A 69 25.79 -7.72 -13.19
C LYS A 69 25.59 -6.87 -14.44
N SER A 70 24.39 -6.35 -14.64
CA SER A 70 24.07 -5.58 -15.83
C SER A 70 24.61 -4.14 -15.70
N PRO A 71 25.38 -3.63 -16.68
CA PRO A 71 25.90 -2.27 -16.65
C PRO A 71 24.83 -1.20 -16.93
N HIS A 72 23.60 -1.63 -17.20
CA HIS A 72 22.50 -0.75 -17.58
C HIS A 72 22.06 0.21 -16.48
N ARG A 73 21.67 1.43 -16.88
CA ARG A 73 21.32 2.49 -15.95
C ARG A 73 20.02 2.16 -15.21
N GLY A 74 19.11 1.42 -15.83
CA GLY A 74 17.86 0.96 -15.22
C GLY A 74 18.08 0.11 -13.98
N PHE A 75 19.04 -0.82 -14.01
CA PHE A 75 19.35 -1.68 -12.86
C PHE A 75 19.81 -0.88 -11.64
N ARG A 76 20.66 0.13 -11.82
CA ARG A 76 21.11 0.97 -10.70
C ARG A 76 19.96 1.76 -10.09
N LEU A 77 19.04 2.27 -10.91
CA LEU A 77 17.85 2.98 -10.44
C LEU A 77 16.90 2.07 -9.65
N LEU A 78 16.69 0.83 -10.12
CA LEU A 78 15.90 -0.17 -9.39
C LEU A 78 16.54 -0.52 -8.05
N VAL A 79 17.86 -0.74 -8.00
CA VAL A 79 18.58 -0.99 -6.75
C VAL A 79 18.39 0.17 -5.77
N TRP A 80 18.59 1.41 -6.21
CA TRP A 80 18.38 2.57 -5.34
C TRP A 80 16.93 2.71 -4.88
N GLY A 81 15.95 2.55 -5.77
CA GLY A 81 14.53 2.55 -5.41
C GLY A 81 14.20 1.50 -4.35
N SER A 82 14.68 0.27 -4.52
CA SER A 82 14.50 -0.81 -3.55
C SER A 82 15.22 -0.57 -2.22
N VAL A 83 16.36 0.10 -2.21
CA VAL A 83 17.03 0.54 -0.96
C VAL A 83 16.16 1.53 -0.22
N PHE A 84 15.62 2.56 -0.89
CA PHE A 84 14.70 3.51 -0.27
C PHE A 84 13.43 2.82 0.28
N PHE A 85 12.88 1.86 -0.47
CA PHE A 85 11.76 1.05 0.02
C PHE A 85 12.11 0.24 1.26
N ALA A 86 13.27 -0.40 1.30
CA ALA A 86 13.73 -1.15 2.48
C ALA A 86 13.90 -0.22 3.70
N LEU A 87 14.50 0.96 3.50
CA LEU A 87 14.67 1.96 4.55
C LEU A 87 13.32 2.50 5.04
N TRP A 88 12.37 2.77 4.15
CA TRP A 88 11.03 3.21 4.52
C TRP A 88 10.28 2.14 5.35
N ASN A 89 10.39 0.86 4.98
CA ASN A 89 9.77 -0.22 5.76
C ASN A 89 10.39 -0.35 7.15
N PHE A 90 11.71 -0.17 7.25
CA PHE A 90 12.40 -0.16 8.54
C PHE A 90 11.96 1.03 9.41
N ASP A 91 11.84 2.22 8.82
CA ASP A 91 11.34 3.41 9.51
C ASP A 91 9.89 3.23 10.00
N CYS A 92 9.01 2.66 9.17
CA CYS A 92 7.63 2.33 9.56
C CYS A 92 7.58 1.30 10.70
N PHE A 93 8.44 0.27 10.65
CA PHE A 93 8.59 -0.72 11.71
C PHE A 93 9.00 -0.03 13.03
N LEU A 94 10.00 0.85 12.98
CA LEU A 94 10.46 1.58 14.15
C LEU A 94 9.39 2.53 14.69
N GLY A 95 8.73 3.31 13.84
CA GLY A 95 7.67 4.23 14.23
C GLY A 95 6.54 3.54 14.98
N GLN A 96 6.10 2.39 14.45
CA GLN A 96 5.06 1.58 15.08
C GLN A 96 5.53 0.95 16.40
N PHE A 97 6.79 0.52 16.48
CA PHE A 97 7.40 -0.03 17.69
C PHE A 97 7.52 1.04 18.79
N PHE A 98 8.13 2.18 18.48
CA PHE A 98 8.27 3.30 19.42
C PHE A 98 6.91 3.86 19.83
N GLY A 99 5.97 4.02 18.91
CA GLY A 99 4.61 4.46 19.25
C GLY A 99 3.88 3.54 20.23
N ARG A 100 4.22 2.24 20.28
CA ARG A 100 3.64 1.26 21.19
C ARG A 100 4.31 1.23 22.56
N TYR A 101 5.64 1.27 22.61
CA TYR A 101 6.43 1.06 23.83
C TYR A 101 6.91 2.34 24.50
N LEU A 102 7.11 3.41 23.73
CA LEU A 102 7.41 4.76 24.20
C LEU A 102 6.39 5.72 23.58
N PRO A 103 5.12 5.72 24.05
CA PRO A 103 4.09 6.60 23.51
C PRO A 103 4.61 8.04 23.60
N PRO A 104 5.04 8.62 22.48
CA PRO A 104 5.81 9.84 22.55
C PRO A 104 4.78 10.95 22.82
N GLN A 105 5.03 11.78 23.84
CA GLN A 105 4.22 12.96 24.13
C GLN A 105 4.53 14.06 23.11
N VAL A 106 4.52 13.70 21.83
CA VAL A 106 4.82 14.61 20.70
C VAL A 106 3.79 15.73 20.66
N ILE A 107 2.57 15.46 21.11
CA ILE A 107 1.49 16.43 21.23
C ILE A 107 1.17 16.59 22.71
N GLU A 108 1.53 17.76 23.25
CA GLU A 108 1.09 18.18 24.59
C GLU A 108 -0.11 19.11 24.46
N GLY A 109 -1.22 18.77 25.11
CA GLY A 109 -2.48 19.53 25.06
C GLY A 109 -3.69 18.64 25.26
N ALA A 110 -4.84 19.22 25.61
CA ALA A 110 -6.12 18.51 25.58
C ALA A 110 -6.49 18.18 24.12
N PRO A 111 -7.04 16.98 23.83
CA PRO A 111 -7.57 16.69 22.50
C PRO A 111 -8.60 17.77 22.12
N ASP A 112 -8.53 18.29 20.89
CA ASP A 112 -9.41 19.34 20.33
C ASP A 112 -9.22 20.78 20.84
N ALA A 113 -8.13 21.05 21.58
CA ALA A 113 -7.76 22.42 21.92
C ALA A 113 -6.73 22.99 20.94
N TRP A 114 -6.86 24.26 20.56
CA TRP A 114 -5.83 25.04 19.84
C TRP A 114 -4.49 25.16 20.61
N SER A 115 -4.40 24.56 21.81
CA SER A 115 -3.22 24.45 22.64
C SER A 115 -2.34 23.23 22.34
N GLU A 116 -2.69 22.39 21.36
CA GLU A 116 -1.81 21.29 20.93
C GLU A 116 -0.45 21.84 20.47
N ARG A 117 0.60 21.49 21.23
CA ARG A 117 1.97 21.90 20.94
C ARG A 117 2.83 20.68 20.64
N LEU A 118 3.69 20.83 19.64
CA LEU A 118 4.76 19.90 19.36
C LEU A 118 5.83 20.01 20.44
N ASN A 119 5.88 19.07 21.38
CA ASN A 119 7.00 18.99 22.32
C ASN A 119 8.09 18.11 21.70
N LEU A 120 9.20 18.73 21.27
CA LEU A 120 10.39 18.04 20.74
C LEU A 120 11.58 18.09 21.72
N GLY A 121 11.32 18.31 23.01
CA GLY A 121 12.36 18.43 24.04
C GLY A 121 13.13 17.14 24.33
N THR A 122 12.57 15.98 24.00
CA THR A 122 13.12 14.65 24.28
C THR A 122 13.52 13.93 22.99
N PRO A 123 14.65 13.19 22.95
CA PRO A 123 15.06 12.40 21.78
C PRO A 123 13.97 11.44 21.25
N ASP A 124 13.15 10.89 22.14
CA ASP A 124 12.05 9.98 21.79
C ASP A 124 10.97 10.68 20.94
N ASN A 125 10.69 11.96 21.22
CA ASN A 125 9.72 12.75 20.45
C ASN A 125 10.26 13.10 19.05
N TRP A 126 11.58 13.25 18.90
CA TRP A 126 12.21 13.40 17.59
C TRP A 126 12.06 12.14 16.73
N ILE A 127 12.26 10.96 17.32
CA ILE A 127 12.05 9.69 16.63
C ILE A 127 10.57 9.53 16.23
N GLY A 128 9.65 9.85 17.14
CA GLY A 128 8.22 9.85 16.85
C GLY A 128 7.79 10.85 15.75
N TYR A 129 8.48 11.98 15.63
CA TYR A 129 8.25 12.96 14.57
C TYR A 129 8.83 12.51 13.22
N LEU A 130 10.07 12.01 13.20
CA LEU A 130 10.74 11.51 11.99
C LEU A 130 9.98 10.35 11.35
N THR A 131 9.51 9.41 12.17
CA THR A 131 8.73 8.26 11.72
C THR A 131 7.33 8.60 11.21
N LYS A 132 6.83 9.82 11.52
CA LYS A 132 5.61 10.38 10.92
C LYS A 132 5.86 11.01 9.55
N LEU A 133 7.11 11.24 9.15
CA LEU A 133 7.48 11.78 7.84
C LEU A 133 7.71 10.66 6.81
N ASP A 134 6.82 9.67 6.82
CA ASP A 134 6.82 8.49 5.94
C ASP A 134 6.91 8.86 4.44
N HIS A 135 6.32 9.99 4.04
CA HIS A 135 6.33 10.48 2.66
C HIS A 135 7.73 10.86 2.15
N LEU A 136 8.67 11.21 3.04
CA LEU A 136 9.99 11.69 2.67
C LEU A 136 10.83 10.60 1.97
N LEU A 137 10.70 9.35 2.42
CA LEU A 137 11.39 8.20 1.83
C LEU A 137 10.55 7.51 0.75
N LEU A 138 9.23 7.48 0.93
CA LEU A 138 8.32 6.75 0.03
C LEU A 138 8.25 7.37 -1.37
N VAL A 139 8.12 8.70 -1.46
CA VAL A 139 8.01 9.42 -2.73
C VAL A 139 9.24 9.24 -3.62
N PRO A 140 10.48 9.47 -3.15
CA PRO A 140 11.67 9.22 -3.96
C PRO A 140 11.86 7.73 -4.27
N ALA A 141 11.43 6.81 -3.39
CA ALA A 141 11.47 5.38 -3.69
C ALA A 141 10.65 5.04 -4.94
N PHE A 142 9.37 5.45 -4.98
CA PHE A 142 8.50 5.24 -6.13
C PHE A 142 9.03 5.91 -7.40
N PHE A 143 9.54 7.12 -7.27
CA PHE A 143 10.08 7.86 -8.42
C PHE A 143 11.29 7.15 -9.03
N LEU A 144 12.27 6.75 -8.22
CA LEU A 144 13.45 6.02 -8.68
C LEU A 144 13.08 4.65 -9.27
N PHE A 145 12.16 3.94 -8.61
CA PHE A 145 11.71 2.64 -9.07
C PHE A 145 10.99 2.73 -10.42
N TYR A 146 10.11 3.72 -10.61
CA TYR A 146 9.44 3.99 -11.87
C TYR A 146 10.45 4.33 -12.99
N LEU A 147 11.44 5.17 -12.70
CA LEU A 147 12.50 5.50 -13.67
C LEU A 147 13.33 4.27 -14.03
N GLY A 148 13.61 3.39 -13.06
CA GLY A 148 14.29 2.12 -13.28
C GLY A 148 13.51 1.20 -14.23
N LEU A 149 12.20 1.02 -14.00
CA LEU A 149 11.31 0.25 -14.87
C LEU A 149 11.23 0.84 -16.29
N ARG A 150 11.11 2.17 -16.40
CA ARG A 150 11.06 2.85 -17.69
C ARG A 150 12.36 2.68 -18.47
N ALA A 151 13.51 2.81 -17.82
CA ALA A 151 14.80 2.58 -18.44
C ALA A 151 14.94 1.14 -18.93
N PHE A 152 14.55 0.16 -18.09
CA PHE A 152 14.59 -1.26 -18.44
C PHE A 152 13.73 -1.57 -19.68
N ARG A 153 12.51 -1.03 -19.74
CA ARG A 153 11.63 -1.18 -20.92
C ARG A 153 12.26 -0.61 -22.20
N THR A 154 12.90 0.54 -22.09
CA THR A 154 13.53 1.21 -23.25
C THR A 154 14.75 0.43 -23.74
N GLU A 155 15.56 -0.10 -22.81
CA GLU A 155 16.73 -0.93 -23.11
C GLU A 155 16.35 -2.26 -23.76
N GLN A 156 15.25 -2.90 -23.35
CA GLN A 156 14.73 -4.10 -24.03
C GLN A 156 14.29 -3.80 -25.47
N GLN A 157 13.53 -2.71 -25.68
CA GLN A 157 13.06 -2.35 -27.02
C GLN A 157 14.20 -2.01 -28.00
N ALA A 158 15.33 -1.51 -27.51
CA ALA A 158 16.51 -1.22 -28.32
C ALA A 158 17.41 -2.44 -28.58
N GLY A 159 17.29 -3.51 -27.78
CA GLY A 159 18.02 -4.77 -27.98
C GLY A 159 17.34 -5.71 -28.98
N ASP A 160 16.02 -5.56 -29.18
CA ASP A 160 15.22 -6.35 -30.12
C ASP A 160 15.16 -5.76 -31.55
N SER A 161 15.80 -4.61 -31.79
CA SER A 161 15.86 -3.88 -33.07
C SER A 161 17.25 -3.88 -33.67
#